data_AF-F7VUG2-F1
#
_entry.id   AF-F7VUG2-F1
#
_cell.length_a   1.000
_cell.length_b   1.000
_cell.length_c   1.000
_cell.angle_alpha   90.00
_cell.angle_beta   90.00
_cell.angle_gamma   90.00
#
_symmetry.space_group_name_H-M   'P 1'
#
loop_
_entity.id
_entity.type
_entity.pdbx_description
1 polymer ?
#
loop_
_entity_poly.entity_id
_entity_poly.type
_entity_poly.pdbx_seq_one_letter_code
_entity_poly.pdbx_strand_id
1 'polypeptide(L)'
;MFATSALRSSYPAYKSPYGPKYQYQPHFAGITAKQVYRLLPTSAAFGGVALFAVIFYASGIPRVKSDLLQHIPYFGQKYFVSHIPASDNPF
;
A
#
# COMPACT_ATOMS: atom_id res chain seq x y z
N MET A 1 -63.45 18.49 12.04
CA MET A 1 -62.28 17.65 12.40
C MET A 1 -61.08 18.58 12.41
N PHE A 2 -60.48 18.83 13.58
CA PHE A 2 -59.49 19.89 13.75
C PHE A 2 -58.15 19.50 13.12
N ALA A 3 -57.62 20.38 12.25
CA ALA A 3 -56.26 20.28 11.77
C ALA A 3 -55.31 20.81 12.86
N THR A 4 -54.59 19.92 13.53
CA THR A 4 -53.43 20.31 14.35
C THR A 4 -52.19 20.36 13.46
N SER A 5 -52.04 21.47 12.76
CA SER A 5 -50.74 21.89 12.25
C SER A 5 -49.86 22.28 13.44
N ALA A 6 -49.15 21.30 14.00
CA ALA A 6 -48.02 21.58 14.88
C ALA A 6 -46.93 22.25 14.04
N LEU A 7 -47.04 23.57 13.89
CA LEU A 7 -45.95 24.45 13.51
C LEU A 7 -44.84 24.24 14.56
N ARG A 8 -43.95 23.27 14.33
CA ARG A 8 -42.67 23.24 15.01
C ARG A 8 -41.97 24.53 14.59
N SER A 9 -42.04 25.54 15.44
CA SER A 9 -41.25 26.74 15.29
C SER A 9 -39.79 26.30 15.13
N SER A 10 -39.20 26.63 13.98
CA SER A 10 -37.81 26.34 13.66
C SER A 10 -36.91 27.33 14.41
N TYR A 11 -36.93 27.30 15.73
CA TYR A 11 -35.91 27.98 16.52
C TYR A 11 -34.61 27.20 16.39
N PRO A 12 -33.48 27.83 16.00
CA PRO A 12 -32.21 27.13 15.94
C PRO A 12 -31.83 26.66 17.35
N ALA A 13 -31.66 25.35 17.51
CA ALA A 13 -31.15 24.79 18.75
C ALA A 13 -29.72 25.32 19.00
N TYR A 14 -29.44 25.79 20.22
CA TYR A 14 -28.11 26.23 20.62
C TYR A 14 -27.09 25.11 20.40
N LYS A 15 -26.06 25.38 19.59
CA LYS A 15 -24.91 24.47 19.42
C LYS A 15 -23.79 24.96 20.31
N SER A 16 -23.34 24.12 21.25
CA SER A 16 -22.25 24.50 22.15
C SER A 16 -20.93 24.66 21.38
N PRO A 17 -20.12 25.69 21.68
CA PRO A 17 -18.79 25.86 21.09
C PRO A 17 -17.80 24.76 21.49
N TYR A 18 -18.05 24.12 22.64
CA TYR A 18 -17.16 23.13 23.27
C TYR A 18 -17.48 21.69 22.89
N GLY A 19 -18.53 21.45 22.09
CA GLY A 19 -18.90 20.11 21.64
C GLY A 19 -18.01 19.58 20.52
N PRO A 20 -17.89 18.26 20.35
CA PRO A 20 -17.23 17.67 19.20
C PRO A 20 -17.89 18.11 17.90
N LYS A 21 -17.11 18.70 17.00
CA LYS A 21 -17.55 19.13 15.67
C LYS A 21 -17.47 17.94 14.71
N TYR A 22 -18.58 17.21 14.57
CA TYR A 22 -18.66 16.13 13.60
C TYR A 22 -18.70 16.69 12.17
N GLN A 23 -17.80 16.21 11.33
CA GLN A 23 -17.82 16.44 9.90
C GLN A 23 -17.92 15.08 9.20
N TYR A 24 -18.65 15.05 8.09
CA TYR A 24 -18.71 13.85 7.26
C TYR A 24 -17.32 13.53 6.73
N GLN A 25 -16.83 12.33 7.03
CA GLN A 25 -15.56 11.85 6.48
C GLN A 25 -15.86 11.01 5.24
N PRO A 26 -15.44 11.45 4.04
CA PRO A 26 -15.67 10.68 2.82
C PRO A 26 -14.95 9.34 2.92
N HIS A 27 -15.66 8.27 2.54
CA HIS A 27 -15.13 6.92 2.48
C HIS A 27 -15.65 6.22 1.23
N PHE A 28 -14.86 5.28 0.72
CA PHE A 28 -15.27 4.37 -0.34
C PHE A 28 -15.29 2.95 0.21
N ALA A 29 -16.44 2.28 0.16
CA ALA A 29 -16.63 0.94 0.73
C ALA A 29 -16.14 0.81 2.20
N GLY A 30 -16.31 1.86 3.00
CA GLY A 30 -15.85 1.90 4.40
C GLY A 30 -14.37 2.24 4.61
N ILE A 31 -13.61 2.44 3.54
CA ILE A 31 -12.19 2.85 3.59
C ILE A 31 -12.09 4.37 3.50
N THR A 32 -11.49 4.97 4.51
CA THR A 32 -11.18 6.40 4.59
C THR A 32 -9.72 6.66 4.19
N ALA A 33 -9.44 7.86 3.67
CA ALA A 33 -8.06 8.27 3.38
C ALA A 33 -7.17 8.20 4.64
N LYS A 34 -7.72 8.57 5.80
CA LYS A 34 -7.02 8.51 7.09
C LYS A 34 -6.58 7.08 7.45
N GLN A 35 -7.43 6.07 7.19
CA GLN A 35 -7.05 4.67 7.40
C GLN A 35 -5.94 4.24 6.45
N VAL A 36 -6.02 4.61 5.16
CA VAL A 36 -4.98 4.30 4.18
C VAL A 36 -3.63 4.87 4.63
N TYR A 37 -3.57 6.17 4.97
CA TYR A 37 -2.32 6.78 5.43
C TYR A 37 -1.76 6.14 6.70
N ARG A 38 -2.63 5.68 7.59
CA ARG A 38 -2.20 4.99 8.81
C ARG A 38 -1.63 3.60 8.54
N LEU A 39 -2.19 2.87 7.59
CA LEU A 39 -1.80 1.49 7.28
C LEU A 39 -0.67 1.39 6.25
N LEU A 40 -0.52 2.42 5.41
CA LEU A 40 0.46 2.48 4.33
C LEU A 40 1.89 2.09 4.73
N PRO A 41 2.50 2.65 5.79
CA PRO A 41 3.89 2.33 6.13
C PRO A 41 4.05 0.87 6.53
N THR A 42 3.11 0.33 7.30
CA THR A 42 3.11 -1.07 7.73
C THR A 42 2.93 -2.00 6.53
N SER A 43 1.94 -1.73 5.65
CA SER A 43 1.74 -2.54 4.45
C SER A 43 2.93 -2.47 3.49
N ALA A 44 3.59 -1.31 3.38
CA ALA A 44 4.79 -1.16 2.56
C ALA A 44 5.95 -2.00 3.12
N ALA A 45 6.15 -2.01 4.45
CA ALA A 45 7.16 -2.85 5.08
C ALA A 45 6.93 -4.34 4.82
N PHE A 46 5.69 -4.82 5.02
CA PHE A 46 5.33 -6.21 4.72
C PHE A 46 5.47 -6.53 3.23
N GLY A 47 5.06 -5.61 2.36
CA GLY A 47 5.22 -5.74 0.91
C GLY A 47 6.68 -5.84 0.49
N GLY A 48 7.57 -5.05 1.10
CA GLY A 48 9.01 -5.12 0.85
C GLY A 48 9.62 -6.48 1.23
N VAL A 49 9.27 -6.99 2.42
CA VAL A 49 9.75 -8.31 2.88
C VAL A 49 9.18 -9.43 2.01
N ALA A 50 7.89 -9.37 1.66
CA ALA A 50 7.26 -10.36 0.79
C ALA A 50 7.90 -10.36 -0.61
N LEU A 51 8.15 -9.19 -1.19
CA LEU A 51 8.82 -9.05 -2.48
C LEU A 51 10.24 -9.62 -2.43
N PHE A 52 11.00 -9.28 -1.39
CA PHE A 52 12.33 -9.85 -1.18
C PHE A 52 12.29 -11.38 -1.10
N ALA A 53 11.35 -11.94 -0.34
CA ALA A 53 11.20 -13.38 -0.20
C ALA A 53 10.92 -14.04 -1.56
N VAL A 54 9.99 -13.49 -2.35
CA VAL A 54 9.67 -14.01 -3.69
C VAL A 54 10.91 -13.97 -4.60
N ILE A 55 11.62 -12.85 -4.64
CA ILE A 55 12.84 -12.71 -5.45
C ILE A 55 13.92 -13.70 -5.00
N PHE A 56 14.07 -13.89 -3.68
CA PHE A 56 15.04 -14.81 -3.11
C PHE A 56 14.74 -16.27 -3.50
N TYR A 57 13.50 -16.72 -3.34
CA TYR A 57 13.08 -18.07 -3.75
C TYR A 57 13.16 -18.26 -5.27
N ALA A 58 12.88 -17.22 -6.05
CA ALA A 58 12.94 -17.25 -7.51
C ALA A 58 14.35 -17.02 -8.09
N SER A 59 15.38 -16.86 -7.26
CA SER A 59 16.74 -16.51 -7.68
C SER A 59 17.41 -17.54 -8.62
N GLY A 60 16.93 -18.79 -8.62
CA GLY A 60 17.39 -19.84 -9.53
C GLY A 60 16.88 -19.70 -10.98
N ILE A 61 15.86 -18.88 -11.22
CA ILE A 61 15.30 -18.68 -12.56
C ILE A 61 16.26 -17.75 -13.35
N PRO A 62 16.79 -18.18 -14.53
CA PRO A 62 17.76 -17.39 -15.28
C PRO A 62 17.31 -15.96 -15.59
N ARG A 63 16.03 -15.77 -15.90
CA ARG A 63 15.43 -14.44 -16.16
C ARG A 63 15.40 -13.54 -14.93
N VAL A 64 15.09 -14.08 -13.75
CA VAL A 64 15.12 -13.32 -12.49
C VAL A 64 16.55 -12.88 -12.18
N LYS A 65 17.52 -13.75 -12.45
CA LYS A 65 18.94 -13.45 -12.28
C LYS A 65 19.42 -12.33 -13.22
N SER A 66 19.15 -12.42 -14.52
CA SER A 66 19.59 -11.43 -15.50
C SER A 66 18.88 -10.09 -15.37
N ASP A 67 17.57 -10.12 -15.16
CA ASP A 67 16.74 -8.92 -15.30
C ASP A 67 16.67 -8.14 -13.99
N LEU A 68 16.71 -8.82 -12.83
CA LEU A 68 16.63 -8.18 -11.51
C LEU A 68 17.97 -8.21 -10.77
N LEU A 69 18.51 -9.40 -10.49
CA LEU A 69 19.62 -9.56 -9.55
C LEU A 69 20.93 -8.96 -10.08
N GLN A 70 21.21 -9.09 -11.38
CA GLN A 70 22.40 -8.52 -12.01
C GLN A 70 22.37 -6.98 -12.12
N HIS A 71 21.19 -6.37 -12.06
CA HIS A 71 21.02 -4.91 -12.12
C HIS A 71 21.21 -4.22 -10.75
N ILE A 72 21.37 -4.98 -9.67
CA ILE A 72 21.68 -4.42 -8.35
C ILE A 72 23.10 -3.83 -8.39
N PRO A 73 23.27 -2.52 -8.15
CA PRO A 73 24.60 -1.90 -8.18
C PRO A 73 25.51 -2.55 -7.14
N TYR A 74 26.81 -2.65 -7.44
CA TYR A 74 27.85 -3.26 -6.61
C TYR A 74 27.78 -4.80 -6.41
N PHE A 75 26.60 -5.37 -6.20
CA PHE A 75 26.43 -6.80 -5.92
C PHE A 75 26.06 -7.65 -7.15
N GLY A 76 25.28 -7.09 -8.07
CA GLY A 76 24.70 -7.82 -9.19
C GLY A 76 25.74 -8.48 -10.09
N GLN A 77 26.66 -7.67 -10.60
CA GLN A 77 27.70 -8.15 -11.51
C GLN A 77 28.74 -9.06 -10.83
N LYS A 78 28.97 -8.88 -9.53
CA LYS A 78 30.01 -9.62 -8.78
C LYS A 78 29.57 -11.02 -8.36
N TYR A 79 28.30 -11.18 -7.98
CA TYR A 79 27.81 -12.43 -7.39
C TYR A 79 26.83 -13.20 -8.29
N PHE A 80 26.20 -12.53 -9.26
CA PHE A 80 25.14 -13.14 -10.07
C PHE A 80 25.52 -13.33 -11.54
N VAL A 81 26.77 -13.06 -11.94
CA VAL A 81 27.29 -13.38 -13.27
C VAL A 81 28.00 -14.73 -13.23
N SER A 82 27.57 -15.65 -14.08
CA SER A 82 28.26 -16.93 -14.28
C SER A 82 29.20 -16.78 -15.46
N HIS A 83 30.49 -16.51 -15.19
CA HIS A 83 31.51 -16.45 -16.23
C HIS A 83 32.08 -17.85 -16.46
N ILE A 84 31.51 -18.58 -17.42
CA ILE A 84 32.08 -19.83 -17.93
C ILE A 84 32.74 -19.48 -19.27
N PRO A 85 34.06 -19.71 -19.43
CA PRO A 85 34.71 -19.46 -20.70
C PRO A 85 34.07 -20.35 -21.78
N ALA A 86 33.83 -19.77 -22.96
CA ALA A 86 33.14 -20.47 -24.05
C ALA A 86 33.85 -21.76 -24.51
N SER A 87 35.16 -21.86 -24.26
CA SER A 87 35.96 -23.06 -24.51
C SER A 87 35.62 -24.25 -23.61
N ASP A 88 35.13 -24.00 -22.39
CA ASP A 88 34.75 -25.03 -21.41
C ASP A 88 33.27 -25.40 -21.47
N ASN A 89 32.51 -24.77 -22.37
CA ASN A 89 31.10 -25.08 -22.55
C ASN A 89 30.90 -25.99 -23.78
N PRO A 90 30.51 -27.26 -23.60
CA PRO A 90 30.24 -28.17 -24.71
C PRO A 90 28.90 -27.90 -25.43
N PHE A 91 28.13 -26.87 -25.04
CA PHE A 91 26.84 -26.48 -25.65
C PHE A 91 26.70 -24.98 -25.88
#